data_AF-A0ABD0KHB3-F1
#
_entry.id   AF-A0ABD0KHB3-F1
#
_cell.length_a   1.000
_cell.length_b   1.000
_cell.length_c   1.000
_cell.angle_alpha   90.00
_cell.angle_beta   90.00
_cell.angle_gamma   90.00
#
_symmetry.space_group_name_H-M   'P 1'
#
loop_
_entity.id
_entity.type
_entity.pdbx_description
1 polymer ?
#
loop_
_entity_poly.entity_id
_entity_poly.type
_entity_poly.pdbx_seq_one_letter_code
_entity_poly.pdbx_strand_id
1 'polypeptide(L)'
;IRRKRQTTTPPQYCVPLPLTFPQNTSFFPCDWRPTIPPPCTHRLRSKLFCTESSADILYEWVSVDTPPVAYSFTDKCLGHVVRERCTEDKKLIPNLVHSVMFGGKELSVLAFLGILSTVRYVQPCLVLLQADILPTGTYWDTLLRLVPNILHVKRDGPNAVFGRKVKVVQHRSDIARLEAVKMFGGLYADTDYLLLNSVENLRQYEVVMGKTLPFTYCNCIFMGKAGAKFFDLWYDGYRSFKDNVWAFHSTFVPFRLHKIYPKVPFHVVDTFNRPTYDRVKEQFYQQFYNWTTLQGIHLLWRRNWEFFRGDFETRDGSQGQVTRRVMFGSHEACYRSTNLTSEIARMKLSDPEKLIGSLFRISQES
;
A
#
# COMPACT_ATOMS: atom_id res chain seq x y z
N ILE A 1 -54.01 -20.74 2.48
CA ILE A 1 -52.53 -20.78 2.41
C ILE A 1 -52.03 -19.39 1.98
N ARG A 2 -51.65 -18.53 2.94
CA ARG A 2 -51.06 -17.21 2.63
C ARG A 2 -49.62 -17.44 2.16
N ARG A 3 -49.35 -17.31 0.86
CA ARG A 3 -47.98 -17.24 0.32
C ARG A 3 -47.30 -16.02 0.97
N LYS A 4 -46.35 -16.25 1.88
CA LYS A 4 -45.40 -15.22 2.28
C LYS A 4 -44.66 -14.79 1.02
N ARG A 5 -44.94 -13.59 0.51
CA ARG A 5 -44.05 -12.92 -0.44
C ARG A 5 -42.71 -12.82 0.27
N GLN A 6 -41.72 -13.60 -0.15
CA GLN A 6 -40.33 -13.30 0.14
C GLN A 6 -40.05 -11.96 -0.52
N THR A 7 -40.08 -10.90 0.28
CA THR A 7 -39.55 -9.60 -0.11
C THR A 7 -38.04 -9.77 -0.19
N THR A 8 -37.53 -10.08 -1.37
CA THR A 8 -36.09 -9.99 -1.63
C THR A 8 -35.74 -8.51 -1.66
N THR A 9 -35.09 -8.02 -0.60
CA THR A 9 -34.53 -6.67 -0.57
C THR A 9 -33.64 -6.48 -1.80
N PRO A 10 -33.79 -5.38 -2.56
CA PRO A 10 -32.96 -5.16 -3.74
C PRO A 10 -31.47 -5.11 -3.36
N PRO A 11 -30.57 -5.54 -4.25
CA PRO A 11 -29.13 -5.51 -3.99
C PRO A 11 -28.65 -4.08 -3.71
N GLN A 12 -27.84 -3.94 -2.65
CA GLN A 12 -27.19 -2.68 -2.29
C GLN A 12 -25.75 -2.72 -2.77
N TYR A 13 -25.37 -1.80 -3.64
CA TYR A 13 -24.06 -1.79 -4.29
C TYR A 13 -23.07 -0.90 -3.53
N CYS A 14 -21.89 -1.43 -3.23
CA CYS A 14 -20.80 -0.67 -2.62
C CYS A 14 -20.27 0.36 -3.63
N VAL A 15 -19.86 1.53 -3.14
CA VAL A 15 -19.19 2.57 -3.94
C VAL A 15 -17.69 2.30 -3.91
N PRO A 16 -17.05 1.91 -5.03
CA PRO A 16 -15.60 1.74 -5.08
C PRO A 16 -14.90 3.09 -5.05
N LEU A 17 -13.59 3.09 -4.78
CA LEU A 17 -12.76 4.25 -5.03
C LEU A 17 -12.78 4.59 -6.52
N PRO A 18 -12.82 5.88 -6.90
CA PRO A 18 -12.72 6.25 -8.31
C PRO A 18 -11.35 5.85 -8.86
N LEU A 19 -11.32 5.49 -10.16
CA LEU A 19 -10.09 5.12 -10.86
C LEU A 19 -9.05 6.24 -10.89
N THR A 20 -9.52 7.49 -10.93
CA THR A 20 -8.68 8.68 -10.82
C THR A 20 -9.01 9.43 -9.54
N PHE A 21 -7.98 9.75 -8.76
CA PHE A 21 -8.16 10.39 -7.46
C PHE A 21 -7.25 11.61 -7.32
N PRO A 22 -7.79 12.84 -7.21
CA PRO A 22 -6.99 14.00 -6.89
C PRO A 22 -6.25 13.82 -5.56
N GLN A 23 -5.03 14.35 -5.45
CA GLN A 23 -4.18 14.09 -4.28
C GLN A 23 -4.80 14.54 -2.94
N ASN A 24 -5.74 15.48 -2.94
CA ASN A 24 -6.32 16.10 -1.75
C ASN A 24 -7.77 15.69 -1.46
N THR A 25 -8.35 14.73 -2.21
CA THR A 25 -9.71 14.24 -1.93
C THR A 25 -9.69 13.23 -0.78
N SER A 26 -10.76 13.18 0.00
CA SER A 26 -10.88 12.22 1.11
C SER A 26 -11.39 10.87 0.61
N PHE A 27 -10.78 9.75 1.03
CA PHE A 27 -11.39 8.43 0.79
C PHE A 27 -12.55 8.15 1.74
N PHE A 28 -12.51 8.74 2.93
CA PHE A 28 -13.43 8.41 4.02
C PHE A 28 -13.90 9.66 4.78
N PRO A 29 -15.12 9.67 5.35
CA PRO A 29 -15.47 10.69 6.32
C PRO A 29 -14.68 10.51 7.63
N CYS A 30 -14.59 11.54 8.47
CA CYS A 30 -13.76 11.53 9.69
C CYS A 30 -14.21 10.53 10.76
N ASP A 31 -15.49 10.19 10.77
CA ASP A 31 -16.10 9.19 11.64
C ASP A 31 -16.06 7.79 11.03
N TRP A 32 -15.40 7.62 9.88
CA TRP A 32 -15.34 6.33 9.22
C TRP A 32 -14.69 5.28 10.11
N ARG A 33 -15.34 4.12 10.13
CA ARG A 33 -14.88 2.90 10.78
C ARG A 33 -15.14 1.72 9.84
N PRO A 34 -14.30 0.67 9.88
CA PRO A 34 -14.64 -0.59 9.24
C PRO A 34 -15.94 -1.15 9.86
N THR A 35 -17.03 -1.22 9.09
CA THR A 35 -18.35 -1.67 9.57
C THR A 35 -18.61 -3.15 9.28
N ILE A 36 -19.30 -3.83 10.22
CA ILE A 36 -19.77 -5.21 10.10
C ILE A 36 -21.22 -5.29 10.62
N PRO A 37 -22.19 -5.83 9.85
CA PRO A 37 -22.09 -6.15 8.43
C PRO A 37 -21.93 -4.87 7.58
N PRO A 38 -21.37 -4.99 6.36
CA PRO A 38 -21.22 -3.82 5.48
C PRO A 38 -22.59 -3.25 5.07
N PRO A 39 -22.68 -1.93 4.79
CA PRO A 39 -23.93 -1.28 4.37
C PRO A 39 -24.33 -1.60 2.92
N CYS A 40 -23.66 -2.56 2.30
CA CYS A 40 -23.86 -2.99 0.92
C CYS A 40 -23.73 -4.51 0.84
N THR A 41 -24.45 -5.13 -0.09
CA THR A 41 -24.48 -6.58 -0.31
C THR A 41 -23.68 -7.00 -1.54
N HIS A 42 -23.40 -6.07 -2.48
CA HIS A 42 -22.67 -6.34 -3.71
C HIS A 42 -21.52 -5.37 -3.92
N ARG A 43 -20.39 -5.85 -4.44
CA ARG A 43 -19.22 -5.04 -4.79
C ARG A 43 -18.77 -5.32 -6.21
N LEU A 44 -18.08 -4.36 -6.82
CA LEU A 44 -17.48 -4.53 -8.13
C LEU A 44 -16.20 -5.37 -8.00
N ARG A 45 -15.99 -6.32 -8.91
CA ARG A 45 -14.80 -7.18 -8.99
C ARG A 45 -14.29 -7.25 -10.42
N SER A 46 -12.98 -7.13 -10.61
CA SER A 46 -12.34 -7.34 -11.91
C SER A 46 -12.17 -8.82 -12.25
N LYS A 47 -12.30 -9.14 -13.53
CA LYS A 47 -11.91 -10.41 -14.14
C LYS A 47 -11.23 -10.14 -15.49
N LEU A 48 -10.33 -11.02 -15.87
CA LEU A 48 -9.62 -10.93 -17.14
C LEU A 48 -10.42 -11.57 -18.27
N PHE A 49 -10.36 -10.96 -19.45
CA PHE A 49 -10.87 -11.50 -20.70
C PHE A 49 -9.75 -11.50 -21.73
N CYS A 50 -9.54 -12.62 -22.43
CA CYS A 50 -8.54 -12.72 -23.48
C CYS A 50 -9.05 -13.53 -24.66
N THR A 51 -8.69 -13.07 -25.85
CA THR A 51 -8.76 -13.81 -27.12
C THR A 51 -7.34 -13.94 -27.69
N GLU A 52 -7.21 -14.46 -28.90
CA GLU A 52 -5.92 -14.50 -29.61
C GLU A 52 -5.37 -13.09 -29.91
N SER A 53 -6.25 -12.10 -30.15
CA SER A 53 -5.88 -10.76 -30.62
C SER A 53 -6.21 -9.63 -29.65
N SER A 54 -6.90 -9.92 -28.54
CA SER A 54 -7.32 -8.89 -27.58
C SER A 54 -7.25 -9.37 -26.15
N ALA A 55 -7.03 -8.42 -25.23
CA ALA A 55 -7.06 -8.65 -23.79
C ALA A 55 -7.72 -7.46 -23.08
N ASP A 56 -8.55 -7.73 -22.09
CA ASP A 56 -9.30 -6.70 -21.37
C ASP A 56 -9.51 -7.03 -19.89
N ILE A 57 -9.81 -5.99 -19.11
CA ILE A 57 -10.22 -6.07 -17.72
C ILE A 57 -11.73 -5.81 -17.68
N LEU A 58 -12.51 -6.86 -17.46
CA LEU A 58 -13.95 -6.76 -17.28
C LEU A 58 -14.29 -6.60 -15.81
N TYR A 59 -15.42 -5.94 -15.53
CA TYR A 59 -15.92 -5.77 -14.17
C TYR A 59 -17.31 -6.37 -14.04
N GLU A 60 -17.57 -6.98 -12.88
CA GLU A 60 -18.86 -7.59 -12.56
C GLU A 60 -19.25 -7.28 -11.12
N TRP A 61 -20.56 -7.17 -10.89
CA TRP A 61 -21.12 -7.05 -9.55
C TRP A 61 -21.28 -8.43 -8.94
N VAL A 62 -20.67 -8.64 -7.78
CA VAL A 62 -20.68 -9.91 -7.05
C VAL A 62 -21.08 -9.67 -5.61
N SER A 63 -21.55 -10.71 -4.92
CA SER A 63 -21.80 -10.64 -3.48
C SER A 63 -20.49 -10.26 -2.75
N VAL A 64 -20.59 -9.47 -1.67
CA VAL A 64 -19.41 -8.91 -0.97
C VAL A 64 -18.41 -9.95 -0.47
N ASP A 65 -18.88 -11.15 -0.13
CA ASP A 65 -18.11 -12.32 0.34
C ASP A 65 -17.41 -13.09 -0.80
N THR A 66 -17.71 -12.78 -2.06
CA THR A 66 -17.11 -13.44 -3.20
C THR A 66 -15.62 -13.06 -3.27
N PRO A 67 -14.67 -14.02 -3.33
CA PRO A 67 -13.24 -13.70 -3.38
C PRO A 67 -12.83 -13.06 -4.73
N PRO A 68 -11.67 -12.38 -4.80
CA PRO A 68 -11.04 -12.02 -6.08
C PRO A 68 -10.87 -13.22 -7.01
N VAL A 69 -10.86 -12.98 -8.32
CA VAL A 69 -10.57 -14.04 -9.29
C VAL A 69 -9.11 -14.46 -9.16
N ALA A 70 -8.87 -15.77 -9.17
CA ALA A 70 -7.54 -16.36 -9.04
C ALA A 70 -6.94 -16.70 -10.40
N TYR A 71 -5.69 -16.30 -10.61
CA TYR A 71 -4.87 -16.62 -11.76
C TYR A 71 -3.54 -17.24 -11.30
N SER A 72 -2.97 -18.13 -12.10
CA SER A 72 -1.61 -18.64 -11.83
C SER A 72 -0.56 -17.58 -12.15
N PHE A 73 0.62 -17.65 -11.53
CA PHE A 73 1.72 -16.72 -11.82
C PHE A 73 2.17 -16.75 -13.29
N THR A 74 1.98 -17.85 -13.99
CA THR A 74 2.34 -18.02 -15.41
C THR A 74 1.14 -17.95 -16.34
N ASP A 75 0.02 -17.40 -15.89
CA ASP A 75 -1.20 -17.30 -16.68
C ASP A 75 -0.98 -16.42 -17.93
N LYS A 76 -1.25 -16.99 -19.10
CA LYS A 76 -1.03 -16.29 -20.38
C LYS A 76 -1.96 -15.09 -20.54
N CYS A 77 -3.20 -15.18 -20.06
CA CYS A 77 -4.15 -14.09 -20.14
C CYS A 77 -3.75 -12.94 -19.22
N LEU A 78 -3.29 -13.23 -18.00
CA LEU A 78 -2.71 -12.22 -17.10
C LEU A 78 -1.55 -11.47 -17.77
N GLY A 79 -0.59 -12.20 -18.35
CA GLY A 79 0.52 -11.59 -19.07
C GLY A 79 0.08 -10.76 -20.28
N HIS A 80 -0.96 -11.19 -20.99
CA HIS A 80 -1.52 -10.46 -22.14
C HIS A 80 -2.19 -9.16 -21.69
N VAL A 81 -3.06 -9.20 -20.67
CA VAL A 81 -3.73 -8.02 -20.13
C VAL A 81 -2.73 -6.99 -19.60
N VAL A 82 -1.69 -7.41 -18.87
CA VAL A 82 -0.68 -6.48 -18.35
C VAL A 82 0.00 -5.69 -19.49
N ARG A 83 0.32 -6.37 -20.60
CA ARG A 83 0.93 -5.72 -21.76
C ARG A 83 -0.04 -4.75 -22.46
N GLU A 84 -1.27 -5.19 -22.72
CA GLU A 84 -2.24 -4.41 -23.53
C GLU A 84 -2.95 -3.30 -22.75
N ARG A 85 -3.17 -3.49 -21.43
CA ARG A 85 -4.03 -2.60 -20.62
C ARG A 85 -3.31 -1.82 -19.55
N CYS A 86 -2.17 -2.32 -19.07
CA CYS A 86 -1.42 -1.67 -17.99
C CYS A 86 -0.12 -1.00 -18.45
N THR A 87 0.26 -1.14 -19.73
CA THR A 87 1.46 -0.50 -20.29
C THR A 87 1.03 0.66 -21.19
N GLU A 88 1.77 1.77 -21.13
CA GLU A 88 1.49 2.97 -21.92
C GLU A 88 2.69 3.30 -22.81
N ASP A 89 2.46 3.77 -24.04
CA ASP A 89 3.51 3.94 -25.07
C ASP A 89 4.73 4.76 -24.63
N LYS A 90 4.54 5.73 -23.72
CA LYS A 90 5.59 6.65 -23.25
C LYS A 90 6.15 6.29 -21.87
N LYS A 91 5.74 5.17 -21.27
CA LYS A 91 6.14 4.76 -19.92
C LYS A 91 6.72 3.35 -19.97
N LEU A 92 7.97 3.22 -19.53
CA LEU A 92 8.69 1.94 -19.51
C LEU A 92 8.15 0.99 -18.44
N ILE A 93 7.67 1.56 -17.32
CA ILE A 93 7.13 0.78 -16.20
C ILE A 93 5.60 0.72 -16.34
N PRO A 94 5.01 -0.49 -16.42
CA PRO A 94 3.55 -0.67 -16.41
C PRO A 94 2.90 -0.05 -15.16
N ASN A 95 1.69 0.48 -15.29
CA ASN A 95 0.88 0.99 -14.19
C ASN A 95 0.28 -0.17 -13.37
N LEU A 96 1.15 -0.98 -12.77
CA LEU A 96 0.81 -2.24 -12.13
C LEU A 96 1.39 -2.26 -10.72
N VAL A 97 0.63 -2.76 -9.74
CA VAL A 97 1.10 -2.91 -8.36
C VAL A 97 1.16 -4.37 -7.96
N HIS A 98 2.23 -4.76 -7.28
CA HIS A 98 2.41 -6.09 -6.69
C HIS A 98 2.38 -5.99 -5.17
N SER A 99 1.56 -6.82 -4.54
CA SER A 99 1.54 -7.06 -3.10
C SER A 99 1.82 -8.53 -2.84
N VAL A 100 2.70 -8.85 -1.88
CA VAL A 100 3.08 -10.23 -1.56
C VAL A 100 2.67 -10.58 -0.14
N MET A 101 1.87 -11.63 0.03
CA MET A 101 1.36 -12.06 1.34
C MET A 101 1.30 -13.59 1.40
N PHE A 102 2.22 -14.21 2.14
CA PHE A 102 2.26 -15.67 2.31
C PHE A 102 1.87 -16.10 3.74
N GLY A 103 1.21 -17.26 3.83
CA GLY A 103 0.89 -17.95 5.07
C GLY A 103 -0.46 -17.59 5.70
N GLY A 104 -1.38 -16.96 4.95
CA GLY A 104 -2.80 -16.75 5.33
C GLY A 104 -3.04 -16.13 6.71
N LYS A 105 -3.27 -14.81 6.75
CA LYS A 105 -3.51 -14.09 8.02
C LYS A 105 -4.59 -13.04 7.84
N GLU A 106 -5.15 -12.60 8.97
CA GLU A 106 -5.98 -11.41 9.00
C GLU A 106 -5.21 -10.19 8.47
N LEU A 107 -5.83 -9.40 7.59
CA LEU A 107 -5.22 -8.18 7.08
C LEU A 107 -5.16 -7.14 8.19
N SER A 108 -3.97 -6.89 8.72
CA SER A 108 -3.76 -5.82 9.70
C SER A 108 -4.12 -4.44 9.12
N VAL A 109 -4.49 -3.50 9.99
CA VAL A 109 -4.69 -2.09 9.63
C VAL A 109 -3.47 -1.47 8.92
N LEU A 110 -2.25 -1.90 9.26
CA LEU A 110 -1.02 -1.41 8.61
C LEU A 110 -0.92 -1.91 7.18
N ALA A 111 -1.17 -3.19 6.97
CA ALA A 111 -1.22 -3.79 5.64
C ALA A 111 -2.31 -3.15 4.77
N PHE A 112 -3.48 -2.87 5.37
CA PHE A 112 -4.55 -2.13 4.74
C PHE A 112 -4.11 -0.72 4.32
N LEU A 113 -3.52 0.06 5.23
CA LEU A 113 -3.03 1.40 4.94
C LEU A 113 -1.91 1.40 3.88
N GLY A 114 -1.00 0.42 3.90
CA GLY A 114 0.06 0.29 2.91
C GLY A 114 -0.48 0.04 1.51
N ILE A 115 -1.37 -0.94 1.35
CA ILE A 115 -2.02 -1.21 0.06
C ILE A 115 -2.85 -0.01 -0.38
N LEU A 116 -3.65 0.57 0.51
CA LEU A 116 -4.49 1.72 0.20
C LEU A 116 -3.68 2.94 -0.23
N SER A 117 -2.56 3.22 0.44
CA SER A 117 -1.64 4.30 0.07
C SER A 117 -1.04 4.07 -1.33
N THR A 118 -0.67 2.83 -1.64
CA THR A 118 -0.13 2.47 -2.95
C THR A 118 -1.19 2.66 -4.04
N VAL A 119 -2.42 2.19 -3.81
CA VAL A 119 -3.55 2.41 -4.73
C VAL A 119 -3.80 3.90 -4.95
N ARG A 120 -3.74 4.72 -3.90
CA ARG A 120 -3.97 6.16 -3.97
C ARG A 120 -3.00 6.89 -4.90
N TYR A 121 -1.71 6.60 -4.74
CA TYR A 121 -0.65 7.39 -5.39
C TYR A 121 -0.11 6.77 -6.68
N VAL A 122 -0.35 5.48 -6.90
CA VAL A 122 -0.08 4.81 -8.18
C VAL A 122 -1.30 4.85 -9.10
N GLN A 123 -2.52 4.73 -8.55
CA GLN A 123 -3.76 4.56 -9.33
C GLN A 123 -3.62 3.41 -10.35
N PRO A 124 -3.30 2.18 -9.87
CA PRO A 124 -2.88 1.11 -10.75
C PRO A 124 -4.01 0.60 -11.63
N CYS A 125 -3.64 0.13 -12.82
CA CYS A 125 -4.48 -0.66 -13.71
C CYS A 125 -4.98 -1.94 -13.01
N LEU A 126 -4.07 -2.66 -12.34
CA LEU A 126 -4.36 -3.85 -11.53
C LEU A 126 -3.48 -3.87 -10.28
N VAL A 127 -4.02 -4.44 -9.20
CA VAL A 127 -3.25 -4.84 -8.01
C VAL A 127 -3.15 -6.36 -8.02
N LEU A 128 -1.94 -6.88 -8.20
CA LEU A 128 -1.65 -8.31 -8.20
C LEU A 128 -1.25 -8.73 -6.79
N LEU A 129 -2.16 -9.41 -6.09
CA LEU A 129 -1.88 -10.00 -4.79
C LEU A 129 -1.30 -11.40 -4.98
N GLN A 130 0.02 -11.51 -4.84
CA GLN A 130 0.77 -12.77 -4.82
C GLN A 130 0.56 -13.43 -3.45
N ALA A 131 -0.26 -14.49 -3.40
CA ALA A 131 -0.59 -15.16 -2.14
C ALA A 131 -0.89 -16.65 -2.33
N ASP A 132 -0.51 -17.45 -1.33
CA ASP A 132 -0.89 -18.86 -1.20
C ASP A 132 -2.33 -18.99 -0.68
N ILE A 133 -2.64 -18.20 0.34
CA ILE A 133 -3.93 -18.10 1.02
C ILE A 133 -4.31 -16.62 1.08
N LEU A 134 -5.54 -16.30 0.69
CA LEU A 134 -6.05 -14.93 0.75
C LEU A 134 -6.11 -14.41 2.20
N PRO A 135 -5.86 -13.11 2.42
CA PRO A 135 -6.11 -12.49 3.71
C PRO A 135 -7.59 -12.58 4.11
N THR A 136 -7.85 -12.36 5.39
CA THR A 136 -9.20 -12.33 5.97
C THR A 136 -9.40 -11.10 6.84
N GLY A 137 -10.60 -10.92 7.39
CA GLY A 137 -10.91 -9.92 8.39
C GLY A 137 -11.42 -8.59 7.83
N THR A 138 -11.82 -7.71 8.74
CA THR A 138 -12.62 -6.52 8.40
C THR A 138 -11.92 -5.59 7.43
N TYR A 139 -10.61 -5.43 7.55
CA TYR A 139 -9.84 -4.58 6.65
C TYR A 139 -9.67 -5.20 5.27
N TRP A 140 -9.60 -6.53 5.16
CA TRP A 140 -9.58 -7.21 3.87
C TRP A 140 -10.91 -7.04 3.14
N ASP A 141 -12.02 -7.28 3.83
CA ASP A 141 -13.36 -7.09 3.26
C ASP A 141 -13.61 -5.63 2.87
N THR A 142 -13.08 -4.70 3.66
CA THR A 142 -13.09 -3.27 3.33
C THR A 142 -12.28 -2.97 2.08
N LEU A 143 -11.05 -3.48 1.99
CA LEU A 143 -10.18 -3.26 0.83
C LEU A 143 -10.85 -3.76 -0.46
N LEU A 144 -11.46 -4.94 -0.43
CA LEU A 144 -12.14 -5.52 -1.58
C LEU A 144 -13.38 -4.74 -2.06
N ARG A 145 -14.06 -4.04 -1.14
CA ARG A 145 -15.19 -3.15 -1.49
C ARG A 145 -14.71 -1.88 -2.18
N LEU A 146 -13.53 -1.40 -1.79
CA LEU A 146 -12.96 -0.13 -2.24
C LEU A 146 -12.15 -0.26 -3.52
N VAL A 147 -11.45 -1.38 -3.70
CA VAL A 147 -10.45 -1.58 -4.75
C VAL A 147 -10.88 -2.76 -5.63
N PRO A 148 -11.68 -2.50 -6.69
CA PRO A 148 -12.31 -3.57 -7.46
C PRO A 148 -11.32 -4.34 -8.35
N ASN A 149 -10.16 -3.75 -8.63
CA ASN A 149 -9.13 -4.26 -9.54
C ASN A 149 -8.00 -5.04 -8.85
N ILE A 150 -8.30 -5.65 -7.69
CA ILE A 150 -7.42 -6.63 -7.04
C ILE A 150 -7.64 -8.00 -7.67
N LEU A 151 -6.56 -8.62 -8.13
CA LEU A 151 -6.54 -10.02 -8.59
C LEU A 151 -5.71 -10.87 -7.64
N HIS A 152 -6.15 -12.10 -7.42
CA HIS A 152 -5.37 -13.10 -6.70
C HIS A 152 -4.43 -13.79 -7.67
N VAL A 153 -3.13 -13.56 -7.53
CA VAL A 153 -2.12 -14.39 -8.19
C VAL A 153 -1.80 -15.54 -7.26
N LYS A 154 -2.47 -16.67 -7.46
CA LYS A 154 -2.38 -17.85 -6.60
C LYS A 154 -1.04 -18.55 -6.83
N ARG A 155 -0.17 -18.48 -5.83
CA ARG A 155 1.13 -19.16 -5.84
C ARG A 155 1.64 -19.39 -4.42
N ASP A 156 2.43 -20.43 -4.25
CA ASP A 156 3.18 -20.63 -3.03
C ASP A 156 4.41 -19.71 -2.96
N GLY A 157 4.82 -19.40 -1.74
CA GLY A 157 6.12 -18.77 -1.50
C GLY A 157 7.25 -19.72 -1.93
N PRO A 158 8.27 -19.24 -2.66
CA PRO A 158 9.34 -20.10 -3.16
C PRO A 158 10.09 -20.77 -2.00
N ASN A 159 10.05 -22.10 -1.94
CA ASN A 159 10.73 -22.89 -0.91
C ASN A 159 12.22 -23.13 -1.22
N ALA A 160 12.64 -22.83 -2.45
CA ALA A 160 14.04 -22.88 -2.88
C ALA A 160 14.31 -21.86 -3.99
N VAL A 161 15.58 -21.45 -4.12
CA VAL A 161 16.08 -20.60 -5.21
C VAL A 161 17.47 -21.09 -5.61
N PHE A 162 17.67 -21.40 -6.90
CA PHE A 162 18.91 -22.03 -7.42
C PHE A 162 19.40 -23.22 -6.59
N GLY A 163 18.50 -24.14 -6.21
CA GLY A 163 18.80 -25.32 -5.40
C GLY A 163 19.02 -25.06 -3.90
N ARG A 164 18.92 -23.81 -3.44
CA ARG A 164 19.12 -23.42 -2.04
C ARG A 164 17.78 -23.28 -1.33
N LYS A 165 17.62 -23.93 -0.18
CA LYS A 165 16.38 -23.87 0.62
C LYS A 165 16.12 -22.47 1.17
N VAL A 166 14.85 -22.07 1.18
CA VAL A 166 14.36 -20.80 1.74
C VAL A 166 13.31 -21.12 2.80
N LYS A 167 13.69 -20.99 4.07
CA LYS A 167 12.83 -21.33 5.21
C LYS A 167 12.12 -20.08 5.75
N VAL A 168 12.81 -18.95 5.74
CA VAL A 168 12.30 -17.68 6.26
C VAL A 168 11.28 -17.10 5.28
N VAL A 169 10.02 -16.95 5.71
CA VAL A 169 8.91 -16.47 4.85
C VAL A 169 9.19 -15.08 4.25
N GLN A 170 9.97 -14.25 4.93
CA GLN A 170 10.37 -12.94 4.44
C GLN A 170 11.34 -13.05 3.26
N HIS A 171 12.29 -13.98 3.30
CA HIS A 171 13.14 -14.26 2.14
C HIS A 171 12.34 -14.87 0.99
N ARG A 172 11.30 -15.68 1.28
CA ARG A 172 10.37 -16.13 0.22
C ARG A 172 9.67 -14.95 -0.45
N SER A 173 9.24 -13.98 0.34
CA SER A 173 8.66 -12.72 -0.15
C SER A 173 9.67 -11.91 -0.97
N ASP A 174 10.94 -11.84 -0.56
CA ASP A 174 12.01 -11.15 -1.29
C ASP A 174 12.27 -11.73 -2.68
N ILE A 175 12.15 -13.04 -2.83
CA ILE A 175 12.26 -13.72 -4.12
C ILE A 175 10.99 -13.50 -4.95
N ALA A 176 9.80 -13.70 -4.36
CA ALA A 176 8.54 -13.59 -5.08
C ALA A 176 8.28 -12.19 -5.64
N ARG A 177 8.58 -11.12 -4.87
CA ARG A 177 8.45 -9.73 -5.34
C ARG A 177 9.38 -9.43 -6.53
N LEU A 178 10.61 -9.95 -6.48
CA LEU A 178 11.59 -9.77 -7.54
C LEU A 178 11.15 -10.51 -8.81
N GLU A 179 10.68 -11.75 -8.67
CA GLU A 179 10.12 -12.53 -9.78
C GLU A 179 8.91 -11.82 -10.41
N ALA A 180 8.03 -11.26 -9.59
CA ALA A 180 6.82 -10.58 -10.05
C ALA A 180 7.14 -9.32 -10.87
N VAL A 181 7.99 -8.43 -10.35
CA VAL A 181 8.41 -7.22 -11.08
C VAL A 181 9.28 -7.58 -12.28
N LYS A 182 10.14 -8.61 -12.19
CA LYS A 182 10.91 -9.10 -13.32
C LYS A 182 10.01 -9.60 -14.46
N MET A 183 8.94 -10.32 -14.14
CA MET A 183 8.04 -10.92 -15.13
C MET A 183 7.05 -9.90 -15.72
N PHE A 184 6.43 -9.08 -14.88
CA PHE A 184 5.31 -8.22 -15.27
C PHE A 184 5.65 -6.73 -15.28
N GLY A 185 6.82 -6.33 -14.79
CA GLY A 185 7.12 -4.93 -14.50
C GLY A 185 6.26 -4.40 -13.36
N GLY A 186 6.12 -3.07 -13.28
CA GLY A 186 5.29 -2.41 -12.29
C GLY A 186 6.03 -2.08 -11.00
N LEU A 187 5.26 -1.69 -9.98
CA LEU A 187 5.74 -1.30 -8.65
C LEU A 187 5.44 -2.41 -7.64
N TYR A 188 6.43 -2.73 -6.83
CA TYR A 188 6.28 -3.50 -5.62
C TYR A 188 6.41 -2.59 -4.40
N ALA A 189 5.60 -2.82 -3.37
CA ALA A 189 5.78 -2.24 -2.03
C ALA A 189 5.50 -3.29 -0.93
N ASP A 190 6.27 -3.25 0.15
CA ASP A 190 6.00 -4.00 1.39
C ASP A 190 4.62 -3.59 1.94
N THR A 191 3.92 -4.51 2.60
CA THR A 191 2.57 -4.21 3.13
C THR A 191 2.57 -3.16 4.23
N ASP A 192 3.69 -2.94 4.92
CA ASP A 192 3.90 -1.88 5.90
C ASP A 192 4.69 -0.70 5.34
N TYR A 193 4.67 -0.50 4.02
CA TYR A 193 5.19 0.69 3.36
C TYR A 193 4.05 1.65 3.01
N LEU A 194 4.19 2.92 3.40
CA LEU A 194 3.25 3.97 3.04
C LEU A 194 3.82 4.82 1.92
N LEU A 195 3.20 4.76 0.74
CA LEU A 195 3.46 5.68 -0.35
C LEU A 195 2.70 6.99 -0.09
N LEU A 196 3.35 8.14 -0.24
CA LEU A 196 2.83 9.44 0.22
C LEU A 196 2.68 10.47 -0.91
N ASN A 197 3.29 10.20 -2.05
CA ASN A 197 3.24 11.05 -3.23
C ASN A 197 3.23 10.20 -4.50
N SER A 198 2.72 10.78 -5.59
CA SER A 198 2.71 10.10 -6.88
C SER A 198 4.12 9.74 -7.35
N VAL A 199 4.24 8.57 -7.99
CA VAL A 199 5.47 8.05 -8.60
C VAL A 199 5.36 7.98 -10.12
N GLU A 200 4.35 8.62 -10.70
CA GLU A 200 4.07 8.59 -12.15
C GLU A 200 5.25 9.10 -12.99
N ASN A 201 5.98 10.10 -12.49
CA ASN A 201 7.19 10.62 -13.13
C ASN A 201 8.36 9.61 -13.13
N LEU A 202 8.34 8.58 -12.29
CA LEU A 202 9.39 7.57 -12.20
C LEU A 202 9.19 6.43 -13.20
N ARG A 203 7.99 6.30 -13.79
CA ARG A 203 7.67 5.25 -14.79
C ARG A 203 8.40 5.41 -16.13
N GLN A 204 9.16 6.49 -16.32
CA GLN A 204 10.01 6.69 -17.50
C GLN A 204 11.35 5.95 -17.43
N TYR A 205 11.75 5.43 -16.26
CA TYR A 205 13.01 4.70 -16.07
C TYR A 205 12.82 3.19 -16.21
N GLU A 206 13.87 2.44 -16.55
CA GLU A 206 13.75 0.97 -16.60
C GLU A 206 13.71 0.31 -15.22
N VAL A 207 14.49 0.81 -14.27
CA VAL A 207 14.51 0.32 -12.89
C VAL A 207 14.65 1.51 -11.96
N VAL A 208 13.87 1.49 -10.88
CA VAL A 208 13.87 2.52 -9.84
C VAL A 208 13.90 1.85 -8.48
N MET A 209 14.85 2.24 -7.63
CA MET A 209 14.94 1.78 -6.25
C MET A 209 15.25 2.90 -5.28
N GLY A 210 14.77 2.73 -4.04
CA GLY A 210 15.05 3.66 -2.96
C GLY A 210 16.43 3.49 -2.36
N LYS A 211 17.17 4.57 -2.11
CA LYS A 211 18.39 4.51 -1.27
C LYS A 211 18.00 4.42 0.20
N THR A 212 18.55 3.47 0.94
CA THR A 212 18.35 3.39 2.40
C THR A 212 19.59 3.90 3.14
N LEU A 213 20.62 3.08 3.35
CA LEU A 213 21.93 3.50 3.86
C LEU A 213 22.96 3.69 2.73
N PRO A 214 24.17 4.25 3.00
CA PRO A 214 25.17 4.55 1.97
C PRO A 214 25.48 3.42 0.97
N PHE A 215 25.41 2.16 1.41
CA PHE A 215 25.78 0.98 0.62
C PHE A 215 24.63 -0.01 0.37
N THR A 216 23.39 0.47 0.43
CA THR A 216 22.20 -0.40 0.37
C THR A 216 21.04 0.29 -0.34
N TYR A 217 20.27 -0.50 -1.09
CA TYR A 217 18.95 -0.10 -1.60
C TYR A 217 17.83 -0.75 -0.80
N CYS A 218 16.63 -0.16 -0.81
CA CYS A 218 15.46 -0.75 -0.17
C CYS A 218 14.82 -1.79 -1.09
N ASN A 219 14.65 -3.01 -0.58
CA ASN A 219 13.76 -4.01 -1.19
C ASN A 219 12.29 -3.82 -0.79
N CYS A 220 12.04 -2.86 0.10
CA CYS A 220 10.70 -2.54 0.59
C CYS A 220 9.84 -1.81 -0.42
N ILE A 221 10.48 -1.17 -1.41
CA ILE A 221 9.81 -0.54 -2.55
C ILE A 221 10.78 -0.50 -3.73
N PHE A 222 10.31 -0.93 -4.88
CA PHE A 222 11.00 -0.75 -6.15
C PHE A 222 10.04 -0.92 -7.30
N MET A 223 10.40 -0.39 -8.45
CA MET A 223 9.59 -0.53 -9.66
C MET A 223 10.48 -0.70 -10.88
N GLY A 224 9.94 -1.32 -11.93
CA GLY A 224 10.69 -1.42 -13.17
C GLY A 224 9.91 -1.99 -14.35
N LYS A 225 10.55 -1.92 -15.50
CA LYS A 225 10.10 -2.48 -16.76
C LYS A 225 10.19 -4.00 -16.71
N ALA A 226 9.18 -4.67 -17.29
CA ALA A 226 9.21 -6.12 -17.45
C ALA A 226 10.45 -6.54 -18.24
N GLY A 227 11.19 -7.54 -17.74
CA GLY A 227 12.41 -8.02 -18.40
C GLY A 227 13.61 -7.06 -18.36
N ALA A 228 13.61 -6.03 -17.50
CA ALA A 228 14.78 -5.16 -17.35
C ALA A 228 16.03 -5.96 -16.93
N LYS A 229 17.16 -5.73 -17.62
CA LYS A 229 18.40 -6.51 -17.45
C LYS A 229 18.92 -6.53 -16.02
N PHE A 230 18.70 -5.45 -15.28
CA PHE A 230 19.10 -5.38 -13.87
C PHE A 230 18.42 -6.45 -13.01
N PHE A 231 17.14 -6.75 -13.26
CA PHE A 231 16.42 -7.77 -12.50
C PHE A 231 16.95 -9.18 -12.79
N ASP A 232 17.46 -9.45 -13.99
CA ASP A 232 18.18 -10.70 -14.29
C ASP A 232 19.42 -10.82 -13.40
N LEU A 233 20.25 -9.77 -13.40
CA LEU A 233 21.49 -9.73 -12.62
C LEU A 233 21.21 -9.88 -11.12
N TRP A 234 20.17 -9.20 -10.63
CA TRP A 234 19.77 -9.29 -9.22
C TRP A 234 19.25 -10.68 -8.88
N TYR A 235 18.39 -11.26 -9.71
CA TYR A 235 17.89 -12.62 -9.51
C TYR A 235 19.04 -13.64 -9.55
N ASP A 236 19.95 -13.57 -10.52
CA ASP A 236 21.14 -14.43 -10.60
C ASP A 236 22.05 -14.31 -9.36
N GLY A 237 22.05 -13.15 -8.69
CA GLY A 237 22.74 -12.97 -7.41
C GLY A 237 22.32 -13.96 -6.32
N TYR A 238 21.07 -14.45 -6.36
CA TYR A 238 20.55 -15.47 -5.43
C TYR A 238 21.18 -16.86 -5.62
N ARG A 239 22.01 -17.09 -6.65
CA ARG A 239 22.84 -18.32 -6.73
C ARG A 239 23.77 -18.51 -5.53
N SER A 240 24.08 -17.42 -4.83
CA SER A 240 24.87 -17.39 -3.60
C SER A 240 24.03 -17.29 -2.31
N PHE A 241 22.71 -17.54 -2.40
CA PHE A 241 21.77 -17.32 -1.30
C PHE A 241 22.14 -18.03 0.01
N LYS A 242 21.98 -17.31 1.12
CA LYS A 242 22.17 -17.81 2.47
C LYS A 242 21.00 -17.35 3.33
N ASP A 243 20.14 -18.30 3.69
CA ASP A 243 18.88 -18.03 4.40
C ASP A 243 19.05 -17.47 5.82
N ASN A 244 20.27 -17.52 6.38
CA ASN A 244 20.60 -16.93 7.67
C ASN A 244 21.18 -15.50 7.58
N VAL A 245 21.26 -14.91 6.37
CA VAL A 245 21.79 -13.54 6.16
C VAL A 245 20.68 -12.62 5.66
N TRP A 246 20.07 -11.88 6.60
CA TRP A 246 18.82 -11.15 6.40
C TRP A 246 18.81 -10.16 5.21
N ALA A 247 19.77 -9.24 5.17
CA ALA A 247 19.69 -8.08 4.26
C ALA A 247 20.53 -8.23 2.98
N PHE A 248 21.34 -9.29 2.86
CA PHE A 248 22.41 -9.33 1.85
C PHE A 248 21.86 -9.34 0.43
N HIS A 249 21.02 -10.31 0.08
CA HIS A 249 20.44 -10.42 -1.25
C HIS A 249 19.35 -9.38 -1.52
N SER A 250 18.66 -8.90 -0.49
CA SER A 250 17.59 -7.91 -0.62
C SER A 250 18.11 -6.47 -0.76
N THR A 251 19.22 -6.12 -0.12
CA THR A 251 19.65 -4.70 -0.03
C THR A 251 21.08 -4.43 -0.53
N PHE A 252 22.04 -5.32 -0.23
CA PHE A 252 23.45 -5.12 -0.58
C PHE A 252 23.76 -5.56 -2.01
N VAL A 253 23.24 -6.70 -2.44
CA VAL A 253 23.41 -7.21 -3.81
C VAL A 253 22.94 -6.20 -4.87
N PRO A 254 21.72 -5.62 -4.82
CA PRO A 254 21.30 -4.66 -5.82
C PRO A 254 22.18 -3.40 -5.81
N PHE A 255 22.63 -2.94 -4.64
CA PHE A 255 23.59 -1.83 -4.56
C PHE A 255 24.90 -2.16 -5.29
N ARG A 256 25.50 -3.32 -5.00
CA ARG A 256 26.77 -3.74 -5.62
C ARG A 256 26.63 -3.89 -7.13
N LEU A 257 25.55 -4.53 -7.60
CA LEU A 257 25.30 -4.72 -9.02
C LEU A 257 25.18 -3.39 -9.76
N HIS A 258 24.46 -2.42 -9.20
CA HIS A 258 24.38 -1.08 -9.80
C HIS A 258 25.76 -0.43 -9.92
N LYS A 259 26.66 -0.62 -8.94
CA LYS A 259 28.04 -0.09 -9.01
C LYS A 259 28.93 -0.82 -10.00
N ILE A 260 28.78 -2.14 -10.14
CA ILE A 260 29.60 -2.97 -11.05
C ILE A 260 29.14 -2.83 -12.51
N TYR A 261 27.84 -2.58 -12.73
CA TYR A 261 27.24 -2.46 -14.06
C TYR A 261 26.68 -1.05 -14.31
N PRO A 262 27.51 0.01 -14.35
CA PRO A 262 27.03 1.40 -14.45
C PRO A 262 26.33 1.73 -15.78
N LYS A 263 26.46 0.86 -16.80
CA LYS A 263 25.77 1.00 -18.10
C LYS A 263 24.36 0.39 -18.11
N VAL A 264 23.99 -0.40 -17.09
CA VAL A 264 22.64 -0.94 -16.96
C VAL A 264 21.73 0.16 -16.41
N PRO A 265 20.64 0.54 -17.10
CA PRO A 265 19.77 1.63 -16.66
C PRO A 265 19.21 1.39 -15.25
N PHE A 266 19.45 2.34 -14.36
CA PHE A 266 19.05 2.26 -12.96
C PHE A 266 18.90 3.68 -12.38
N HIS A 267 17.75 3.98 -11.79
CA HIS A 267 17.46 5.27 -11.16
C HIS A 267 17.32 5.11 -9.64
N VAL A 268 17.97 6.01 -8.90
CA VAL A 268 17.97 5.99 -7.43
C VAL A 268 17.10 7.11 -6.91
N VAL A 269 16.21 6.79 -5.96
CA VAL A 269 15.34 7.77 -5.30
C VAL A 269 15.67 7.84 -3.81
N ASP A 270 16.13 8.98 -3.34
CA ASP A 270 16.54 9.14 -1.92
C ASP A 270 15.35 9.26 -0.97
N THR A 271 14.20 9.70 -1.47
CA THR A 271 12.96 10.00 -0.73
C THR A 271 12.00 8.82 -0.61
N PHE A 272 12.37 7.64 -1.11
CA PHE A 272 11.61 6.39 -0.96
C PHE A 272 11.74 5.78 0.44
N ASN A 273 12.84 5.99 1.15
CA ASN A 273 13.03 5.31 2.44
C ASN A 273 13.64 6.24 3.48
N ARG A 274 12.85 7.24 3.87
CA ARG A 274 13.21 8.21 4.90
C ARG A 274 12.10 8.28 5.97
N PRO A 275 12.45 8.33 7.27
CA PRO A 275 13.76 8.01 7.83
C PRO A 275 14.27 6.62 7.44
N THR A 276 15.57 6.40 7.56
CA THR A 276 16.20 5.10 7.31
C THR A 276 15.86 4.09 8.40
N TYR A 277 16.13 2.80 8.15
CA TYR A 277 15.68 1.72 9.03
C TYR A 277 16.23 1.81 10.47
N ASP A 278 17.39 2.44 10.63
CA ASP A 278 18.12 2.66 11.88
C ASP A 278 17.66 3.93 12.61
N ARG A 279 16.95 4.84 11.92
CA ARG A 279 16.52 6.14 12.47
C ARG A 279 15.01 6.30 12.57
N VAL A 280 14.21 5.41 11.96
CA VAL A 280 12.75 5.53 11.92
C VAL A 280 12.12 5.59 13.32
N LYS A 281 12.62 4.82 14.28
CA LYS A 281 12.12 4.82 15.66
C LYS A 281 12.25 6.21 16.30
N GLU A 282 13.45 6.77 16.25
CA GLU A 282 13.76 8.06 16.86
C GLU A 282 13.07 9.21 16.10
N GLN A 283 13.22 9.22 14.78
CA GLN A 283 12.83 10.37 13.95
C GLN A 283 11.35 10.40 13.63
N PHE A 284 10.72 9.26 13.33
CA PHE A 284 9.32 9.21 12.91
C PHE A 284 8.37 8.81 14.04
N TYR A 285 8.78 7.91 14.93
CA TYR A 285 7.89 7.44 15.99
C TYR A 285 7.95 8.27 17.28
N GLN A 286 9.12 8.78 17.63
CA GLN A 286 9.35 9.51 18.90
C GLN A 286 9.43 11.03 18.71
N GLN A 287 9.54 11.51 17.47
CA GLN A 287 9.68 12.93 17.13
C GLN A 287 8.71 13.34 16.04
N PHE A 288 8.56 14.65 15.84
CA PHE A 288 7.87 15.19 14.69
C PHE A 288 8.81 15.20 13.48
N TYR A 289 8.52 14.34 12.51
CA TYR A 289 9.24 14.24 11.25
C TYR A 289 8.54 15.02 10.13
N ASN A 290 9.26 15.85 9.39
CA ASN A 290 8.75 16.45 8.17
C ASN A 290 8.79 15.44 7.01
N TRP A 291 7.67 14.79 6.75
CA TRP A 291 7.51 13.75 5.73
C TRP A 291 6.93 14.26 4.41
N THR A 292 6.50 15.53 4.32
CA THR A 292 5.65 16.03 3.22
C THR A 292 6.31 15.93 1.84
N THR A 293 7.64 16.00 1.78
CA THR A 293 8.43 15.89 0.55
C THR A 293 8.82 14.45 0.19
N LEU A 294 8.52 13.48 1.06
CA LEU A 294 8.91 12.10 0.84
C LEU A 294 7.98 11.39 -0.14
N GLN A 295 8.53 10.50 -0.95
CA GLN A 295 7.72 9.59 -1.75
C GLN A 295 7.13 8.48 -0.88
N GLY A 296 7.81 8.04 0.17
CA GLY A 296 7.21 7.14 1.15
C GLY A 296 8.05 6.83 2.38
N ILE A 297 7.42 6.08 3.29
CA ILE A 297 7.95 5.70 4.60
C ILE A 297 7.75 4.21 4.80
N HIS A 298 8.81 3.50 5.18
CA HIS A 298 8.73 2.12 5.62
C HIS A 298 8.51 2.08 7.14
N LEU A 299 7.36 1.57 7.58
CA LEU A 299 6.96 1.55 8.98
C LEU A 299 7.77 0.54 9.81
N LEU A 300 8.35 -0.48 9.18
CA LEU A 300 9.16 -1.51 9.82
C LEU A 300 8.43 -2.11 11.02
N TRP A 301 7.17 -2.51 10.80
CA TRP A 301 6.19 -2.62 11.87
C TRP A 301 6.63 -3.59 12.97
N ARG A 302 7.34 -4.65 12.62
CA ARG A 302 7.83 -5.67 13.55
C ARG A 302 8.83 -5.14 14.56
N ARG A 303 9.59 -4.10 14.19
CA ARG A 303 10.58 -3.46 15.08
C ARG A 303 9.98 -2.34 15.90
N ASN A 304 8.83 -1.81 15.47
CA ASN A 304 8.18 -0.65 16.05
C ASN A 304 6.76 -0.99 16.55
N TRP A 305 6.48 -2.28 16.80
CA TRP A 305 5.13 -2.82 17.03
C TRP A 305 4.41 -2.11 18.19
N GLU A 306 5.17 -1.64 19.18
CA GLU A 306 4.70 -0.89 20.34
C GLU A 306 3.98 0.41 19.97
N PHE A 307 4.35 1.02 18.85
CA PHE A 307 3.76 2.25 18.36
C PHE A 307 2.47 2.02 17.57
N PHE A 308 1.98 0.78 17.44
CA PHE A 308 0.80 0.46 16.63
C PHE A 308 -0.45 0.06 17.43
N ARG A 309 -0.58 0.55 18.68
CA ARG A 309 -1.74 0.29 19.55
C ARG A 309 -2.75 1.44 19.62
N GLY A 310 -4.01 1.21 19.30
CA GLY A 310 -5.09 2.22 19.37
C GLY A 310 -5.31 2.97 18.05
N ASP A 311 -6.15 4.01 18.10
CA ASP A 311 -6.64 4.72 16.91
C ASP A 311 -5.52 5.56 16.26
N PHE A 312 -5.07 5.17 15.07
CA PHE A 312 -3.95 5.81 14.39
C PHE A 312 -4.27 7.21 13.89
N GLU A 313 -5.48 7.37 13.36
CA GLU A 313 -5.92 8.58 12.68
C GLU A 313 -6.12 9.76 13.62
N THR A 314 -6.34 9.50 14.92
CA THR A 314 -6.58 10.52 15.93
C THR A 314 -5.33 10.93 16.69
N ARG A 315 -4.18 10.28 16.44
CA ARG A 315 -2.95 10.57 17.16
C ARG A 315 -2.28 11.86 16.71
N ASP A 316 -1.63 12.49 17.67
CA ASP A 316 -0.72 13.60 17.43
C ASP A 316 0.63 13.06 16.93
N GLY A 317 1.35 13.87 16.17
CA GLY A 317 2.65 13.51 15.59
C GLY A 317 2.59 12.86 14.20
N SER A 318 3.74 12.41 13.72
CA SER A 318 3.94 12.01 12.32
C SER A 318 3.12 10.79 11.91
N GLN A 319 2.89 9.82 12.80
CA GLN A 319 2.10 8.64 12.43
C GLN A 319 0.65 9.03 12.13
N GLY A 320 0.03 9.83 12.99
CA GLY A 320 -1.35 10.27 12.78
C GLY A 320 -1.48 11.15 11.55
N GLN A 321 -0.54 12.07 11.33
CA GLN A 321 -0.52 12.92 10.14
C GLN A 321 -0.46 12.11 8.84
N VAL A 322 0.42 11.11 8.78
CA VAL A 322 0.57 10.26 7.60
C VAL A 322 -0.67 9.37 7.41
N THR A 323 -1.21 8.78 8.47
CA THR A 323 -2.46 8.00 8.38
C THR A 323 -3.62 8.85 7.86
N ARG A 324 -3.80 10.06 8.40
CA ARG A 324 -4.81 11.01 7.92
C ARG A 324 -4.58 11.40 6.45
N ARG A 325 -3.33 11.62 6.03
CA ARG A 325 -3.01 11.89 4.62
C ARG A 325 -3.44 10.74 3.71
N VAL A 326 -3.21 9.50 4.10
CA VAL A 326 -3.61 8.31 3.32
C VAL A 326 -5.14 8.15 3.29
N MET A 327 -5.81 8.26 4.44
CA MET A 327 -7.25 7.99 4.59
C MET A 327 -8.13 9.16 4.13
N PHE A 328 -7.72 10.38 4.43
CA PHE A 328 -8.54 11.58 4.28
C PHE A 328 -8.00 12.58 3.27
N GLY A 329 -6.84 12.29 2.66
CA GLY A 329 -6.22 13.17 1.67
C GLY A 329 -5.56 14.41 2.24
N SER A 330 -5.64 14.67 3.55
CA SER A 330 -4.94 15.76 4.23
C SER A 330 -4.44 15.30 5.59
N HIS A 331 -3.27 15.77 6.00
CA HIS A 331 -2.71 15.47 7.32
C HIS A 331 -3.36 16.27 8.45
N GLU A 332 -4.15 17.30 8.11
CA GLU A 332 -4.93 18.14 9.02
C GLU A 332 -6.37 17.65 9.16
N ALA A 333 -6.86 16.88 8.17
CA ALA A 333 -8.25 16.42 8.14
C ALA A 333 -8.53 15.42 9.27
N CYS A 334 -9.65 15.57 9.97
CA CYS A 334 -10.06 14.65 11.04
C CYS A 334 -9.09 14.62 12.23
N TYR A 335 -8.20 15.62 12.34
CA TYR A 335 -7.45 15.86 13.55
C TYR A 335 -8.41 16.27 14.66
N ARG A 336 -8.36 15.62 15.82
CA ARG A 336 -9.08 16.10 16.99
C ARG A 336 -8.45 17.43 17.37
N SER A 337 -9.18 18.55 17.24
CA SER A 337 -8.78 19.78 17.89
C SER A 337 -8.88 19.55 19.40
N THR A 338 -7.83 19.01 20.01
CA THR A 338 -7.64 19.21 21.44
C THR A 338 -7.39 20.71 21.66
N ASN A 339 -8.36 21.37 22.30
CA ASN A 339 -8.25 22.66 22.99
C ASN A 339 -8.55 23.96 22.21
N LEU A 340 -9.76 24.12 21.64
CA LEU A 340 -10.39 25.45 21.67
C LEU A 340 -11.92 25.36 21.63
N THR A 341 -12.47 24.53 20.75
CA THR A 341 -13.93 24.42 20.56
C THR A 341 -14.65 23.67 21.68
N SER A 342 -14.03 22.68 22.31
CA SER A 342 -14.61 21.93 23.43
C SER A 342 -14.58 22.70 24.75
N GLU A 343 -13.57 23.54 24.98
CA GLU A 343 -13.53 24.47 26.13
C GLU A 343 -14.48 25.65 25.91
N ILE A 344 -14.55 26.24 24.71
CA ILE A 344 -15.54 27.28 24.39
C ILE A 344 -16.97 26.73 24.47
N ALA A 345 -17.22 25.48 24.05
CA ALA A 345 -18.52 24.84 24.20
C ALA A 345 -18.86 24.54 25.68
N ARG A 346 -17.87 24.19 26.51
CA ARG A 346 -18.07 24.03 27.97
C ARG A 346 -18.26 25.37 28.69
N MET A 347 -17.56 26.42 28.28
CA MET A 347 -17.69 27.78 28.83
C MET A 347 -19.00 28.45 28.42
N LYS A 348 -19.53 28.16 27.22
CA LYS A 348 -20.84 28.66 26.77
C LYS A 348 -22.04 28.05 27.51
N LEU A 349 -21.84 26.97 28.27
CA LEU A 349 -22.87 26.31 29.07
C LEU A 349 -22.77 26.63 30.57
N SER A 350 -21.73 27.34 31.00
CA SER A 350 -21.55 27.75 32.39
C SER A 350 -21.58 29.28 32.51
N ASP A 351 -22.76 29.80 32.84
CA ASP A 351 -23.01 31.08 33.49
C ASP A 351 -22.38 32.35 32.87
N PRO A 352 -23.16 33.21 32.16
CA PRO A 352 -22.66 34.41 31.48
C PRO A 352 -21.89 35.40 32.36
N GLU A 353 -22.10 35.40 33.68
CA GLU A 353 -21.46 36.34 34.60
C GLU A 353 -19.97 36.05 34.86
N LYS A 354 -19.50 34.80 34.68
CA LYS A 354 -18.06 34.46 34.81
C LYS A 354 -17.21 34.92 33.62
N LEU A 355 -17.84 35.26 32.49
CA LEU A 355 -17.15 35.70 31.28
C LEU A 355 -16.57 37.12 31.41
N ILE A 356 -17.20 37.98 32.23
CA ILE A 356 -16.77 39.39 32.38
C ILE A 356 -15.55 39.51 33.29
N GLY A 357 -15.43 38.67 34.33
CA GLY A 357 -14.30 38.71 35.26
C GLY A 357 -12.98 38.14 34.71
N SER A 358 -13.04 37.27 33.71
CA SER A 358 -11.86 36.62 33.10
C SER A 358 -11.26 37.42 31.94
N LEU A 359 -12.08 38.17 31.19
CA LEU A 359 -11.62 39.07 30.13
C LEU A 359 -10.85 40.28 30.67
N PHE A 360 -11.15 40.75 31.89
CA PHE A 360 -10.41 41.86 32.51
C PHE A 360 -8.99 41.49 32.96
N ARG A 361 -8.72 40.22 33.33
CA ARG A 361 -7.38 39.78 33.77
C ARG A 361 -6.37 39.65 32.63
N ILE A 362 -6.83 39.39 31.40
CA ILE A 362 -5.93 39.20 30.24
C ILE A 362 -5.43 40.55 29.70
N SER A 363 -6.09 41.67 30.01
CA SER A 363 -5.67 43.01 29.54
C SER A 363 -4.60 43.71 30.39
N GLN A 364 -4.15 43.10 31.50
CA GLN A 364 -3.13 43.69 32.39
C GLN A 364 -1.79 42.97 32.41
N GLU A 365 -1.60 41.90 31.62
CA GLU A 365 -0.32 41.18 31.51
C GLU A 365 0.29 41.19 30.08
N SER A 366 -0.06 42.18 29.26
CA SER A 366 0.60 42.45 27.97
C SER A 366 1.51 43.67 28.01
#